data_AF-T0GZM2-F1
#
_entry.id   AF-T0GZM2-F1
#
_cell.length_a   1.000
_cell.length_b   1.000
_cell.length_c   1.000
_cell.angle_alpha   90.00
_cell.angle_beta   90.00
_cell.angle_gamma   90.00
#
_symmetry.space_group_name_H-M   'P 1'
#
loop_
_entity.id
_entity.type
_entity.pdbx_description
1 polymer ?
#
loop_
_entity_poly.entity_id
_entity_poly.type
_entity_poly.pdbx_seq_one_letter_code
_entity_poly.pdbx_strand_id
1 'polypeptide(L)'
;MASKVKRSSFQKLLNAMKKMSLEINDYEICRRLETIMMTSKEDLSQVVVKSLLDNPLDFDPKTLPEPYGQYIRHFIYMVKRNKKQGIDTNFDTPANSKSSEKQALPIGDSVKTPPKKETAKKASKR
;
A
#
# COMPACT_ATOMS: atom_id res chain seq x y z
N MET A 1 13.33 18.41 27.26
CA MET A 1 11.93 17.99 26.95
C MET A 1 11.95 16.97 25.82
N ALA A 2 12.07 15.68 26.17
CA ALA A 2 12.30 14.60 25.20
C ALA A 2 11.05 13.70 25.11
N SER A 3 10.09 13.99 24.21
CA SER A 3 8.92 13.09 24.04
C SER A 3 8.15 13.20 22.71
N LYS A 4 8.64 13.95 21.70
CA LYS A 4 7.90 14.13 20.43
C LYS A 4 8.41 13.26 19.28
N VAL A 5 9.66 12.80 19.33
CA VAL A 5 10.33 12.13 18.20
C VAL A 5 9.92 10.67 18.04
N LYS A 6 9.67 9.95 19.14
CA LYS A 6 9.26 8.53 19.10
C LYS A 6 7.93 8.34 18.36
N ARG A 7 6.96 9.26 18.52
CA ARG A 7 5.66 9.15 17.83
C ARG A 7 5.76 9.31 16.31
N SER A 8 6.83 9.91 15.78
CA SER A 8 6.96 10.20 14.35
C SER A 8 7.19 8.95 13.51
N SER A 9 7.99 7.98 13.96
CA SER A 9 8.25 6.74 13.20
C SER A 9 7.04 5.82 13.15
N PHE A 10 6.31 5.66 14.26
CA PHE A 10 5.08 4.84 14.25
C PHE A 10 3.98 5.48 13.43
N GLN A 11 3.87 6.82 13.48
CA GLN A 11 2.94 7.53 12.60
C GLN A 11 3.30 7.34 11.13
N LYS A 12 4.59 7.28 10.77
CA LYS A 12 5.00 6.93 9.40
C LYS A 12 4.52 5.53 9.02
N LEU A 13 4.64 4.54 9.91
CA LEU A 13 4.13 3.18 9.66
C LEU A 13 2.61 3.13 9.51
N LEU A 14 1.87 3.75 10.42
CA LEU A 14 0.40 3.78 10.35
C LEU A 14 -0.08 4.50 9.09
N ASN A 15 0.57 5.61 8.70
CA ASN A 15 0.26 6.29 7.44
C ASN A 15 0.60 5.43 6.22
N ALA A 16 1.74 4.72 6.23
CA ALA A 16 2.11 3.78 5.19
C ALA A 16 1.07 2.66 5.03
N MET A 17 0.65 2.05 6.14
CA MET A 17 -0.41 1.04 6.16
C MET A 17 -1.73 1.59 5.62
N LYS A 18 -2.15 2.79 6.07
CA LYS A 18 -3.37 3.46 5.61
C LYS A 18 -3.33 3.74 4.10
N LYS A 19 -2.20 4.21 3.55
CA LYS A 19 -2.04 4.47 2.09
C LYS A 19 -2.16 3.20 1.24
N MET A 20 -1.79 2.04 1.79
CA MET A 20 -1.86 0.78 1.06
C MET A 20 -3.14 -0.03 1.31
N SER A 21 -3.99 0.45 2.22
CA SER A 21 -5.26 -0.20 2.56
C SER A 21 -6.22 -0.08 1.39
N LEU A 22 -6.69 -1.21 0.86
CA LEU A 22 -7.72 -1.24 -0.19
C LEU A 22 -9.02 -1.85 0.33
N GLU A 23 -8.92 -2.81 1.26
CA GLU A 23 -10.06 -3.56 1.77
C GLU A 23 -10.37 -3.19 3.22
N ILE A 24 -11.61 -3.41 3.64
CA ILE A 24 -12.06 -3.13 5.02
C ILE A 24 -11.15 -3.81 6.05
N ASN A 25 -10.74 -5.05 5.78
CA ASN A 25 -9.83 -5.81 6.63
C ASN A 25 -8.51 -5.05 6.88
N ASP A 26 -7.92 -4.43 5.85
CA ASP A 26 -6.68 -3.65 5.96
C ASP A 26 -6.86 -2.48 6.96
N TYR A 27 -7.99 -1.77 6.86
CA TYR A 27 -8.32 -0.67 7.77
C TYR A 27 -8.55 -1.15 9.20
N GLU A 28 -9.17 -2.31 9.40
CA GLU A 28 -9.37 -2.92 10.72
C GLU A 28 -8.05 -3.32 11.38
N ILE A 29 -7.15 -3.95 10.61
CA ILE A 29 -5.79 -4.27 11.06
C ILE A 29 -5.05 -3.01 11.48
N CYS A 30 -5.12 -1.96 10.66
CA CYS A 30 -4.46 -0.69 10.93
C CYS A 30 -5.00 -0.01 12.20
N ARG A 31 -6.33 -0.01 12.37
CA ARG A 31 -6.99 0.54 13.56
C ARG A 31 -6.68 -0.27 14.82
N ARG A 32 -6.69 -1.61 14.76
CA ARG A 32 -6.31 -2.46 15.90
C ARG A 32 -4.87 -2.25 16.31
N LEU A 33 -3.95 -2.17 15.35
CA LEU A 33 -2.54 -1.89 15.62
C LEU A 33 -2.39 -0.53 16.32
N GLU A 34 -3.03 0.52 15.82
CA GLU A 34 -3.05 1.86 16.42
C GLU A 34 -3.55 1.82 17.88
N THR A 35 -4.66 1.13 18.14
CA THR A 35 -5.19 0.96 19.51
C THR A 35 -4.20 0.25 20.42
N ILE A 36 -3.63 -0.88 19.98
CA ILE A 36 -2.66 -1.65 20.80
C ILE A 36 -1.43 -0.80 21.11
N MET A 37 -0.95 0.00 20.16
CA MET A 37 0.19 0.90 20.39
C MET A 37 -0.16 2.06 21.33
N MET A 38 -1.41 2.53 21.35
CA MET A 38 -1.86 3.57 22.28
C MET A 38 -2.07 3.06 23.71
N THR A 39 -2.48 1.80 23.87
CA THR A 39 -2.80 1.21 25.18
C THR A 39 -1.67 0.38 25.79
N SER A 40 -0.79 -0.19 24.99
CA SER A 40 0.33 -1.01 25.47
C SER A 40 1.50 -0.15 25.93
N LYS A 41 2.14 -0.55 27.03
CA LYS A 41 3.39 0.07 27.50
C LYS A 41 4.60 -0.35 26.66
N GLU A 42 4.49 -1.45 25.93
CA GLU A 42 5.52 -1.92 25.00
C GLU A 42 5.30 -1.26 23.64
N ASP A 43 6.32 -0.51 23.22
CA ASP A 43 6.37 0.15 21.92
C ASP A 43 7.30 -0.64 21.01
N LEU A 44 6.96 -0.74 19.73
CA LEU A 44 7.90 -1.28 18.73
C LEU A 44 9.16 -0.40 18.73
N SER A 45 10.34 -0.94 18.45
CA SER A 45 11.53 -0.09 18.38
C SER A 45 11.47 0.79 17.12
N GLN A 46 11.85 2.07 17.23
CA GLN A 46 11.97 2.96 16.07
C GLN A 46 12.88 2.39 14.98
N VAL A 47 13.94 1.69 15.36
CA VAL A 47 14.86 1.02 14.43
C VAL A 47 14.12 -0.06 13.64
N VAL A 48 13.32 -0.87 14.34
CA VAL A 48 12.51 -1.93 13.73
C VAL A 48 11.50 -1.35 12.74
N VAL A 49 10.82 -0.26 13.11
CA VAL A 49 9.88 0.40 12.20
C VAL A 49 10.57 0.99 10.98
N LYS A 50 11.76 1.58 11.15
CA LYS A 50 12.54 2.08 10.02
C LYS A 50 12.94 0.94 9.07
N SER A 51 13.48 -0.15 9.59
CA SER A 51 13.85 -1.33 8.79
C SER A 51 12.63 -1.94 8.08
N LEU A 52 11.48 -1.98 8.74
CA LEU A 52 10.23 -2.45 8.14
C LEU A 52 9.75 -1.57 6.98
N LEU A 53 9.90 -0.25 7.08
CA LEU A 53 9.53 0.66 6.00
C LEU A 53 10.55 0.66 4.84
N ASP A 54 11.82 0.42 5.14
CA ASP A 54 12.90 0.37 4.15
C ASP A 54 12.84 -0.92 3.33
N ASN A 55 12.73 -2.07 4.01
CA ASN A 55 12.69 -3.40 3.39
C ASN A 55 11.54 -4.25 3.95
N PRO A 56 10.27 -3.90 3.65
CA PRO A 56 9.11 -4.61 4.18
C PRO A 56 9.04 -6.08 3.76
N LEU A 57 9.52 -6.42 2.56
CA LEU A 57 9.43 -7.79 2.03
C LEU A 57 10.47 -8.75 2.64
N ASP A 58 11.56 -8.20 3.19
CA ASP A 58 12.66 -8.96 3.81
C ASP A 58 12.52 -9.03 5.33
N PHE A 59 11.56 -8.28 5.90
CA PHE A 59 11.35 -8.21 7.33
C PHE A 59 10.74 -9.51 7.87
N ASP A 60 11.39 -10.15 8.85
CA ASP A 60 10.86 -11.35 9.49
C ASP A 60 9.91 -10.98 10.66
N PRO A 61 8.60 -11.25 10.54
CA PRO A 61 7.62 -10.85 11.53
C PRO A 61 7.55 -11.81 12.73
N LYS A 62 8.31 -12.92 12.75
CA LYS A 62 8.42 -13.82 13.92
C LYS A 62 9.39 -13.29 14.96
N THR A 63 10.24 -12.33 14.58
CA THR A 63 11.15 -11.63 15.51
C THR A 63 10.41 -10.69 16.47
N LEU A 64 9.14 -10.40 16.20
CA LEU A 64 8.32 -9.51 17.01
C LEU A 64 7.48 -10.27 18.03
N PRO A 65 7.37 -9.76 19.26
CA PRO A 65 6.49 -10.35 20.28
C PRO A 65 5.03 -10.27 19.81
N GLU A 66 4.26 -11.32 20.12
CA GLU A 66 2.80 -11.26 19.97
C GLU A 66 2.24 -10.23 20.96
N PRO A 67 1.38 -9.30 20.50
CA PRO A 67 0.49 -9.42 19.34
C PRO A 67 0.96 -8.74 18.04
N TYR A 68 2.11 -8.06 18.03
CA TYR A 68 2.53 -7.22 16.90
C TYR A 68 2.80 -8.00 15.62
N GLY A 69 3.38 -9.20 15.74
CA GLY A 69 3.76 -10.03 14.60
C GLY A 69 2.62 -10.28 13.61
N GLN A 70 1.37 -10.40 14.07
CA GLN A 70 0.21 -10.57 13.20
C GLN A 70 -0.07 -9.34 12.33
N TYR A 71 -0.03 -8.14 12.91
CA TYR A 71 -0.29 -6.90 12.18
C TYR A 71 0.82 -6.59 11.18
N ILE A 72 2.06 -6.87 11.56
CA ILE A 72 3.22 -6.69 10.68
C ILE A 72 3.21 -7.69 9.53
N ARG A 73 2.84 -8.96 9.76
CA ARG A 73 2.57 -9.93 8.68
C ARG A 73 1.57 -9.39 7.66
N HIS A 74 0.49 -8.78 8.14
CA HIS A 74 -0.54 -8.20 7.26
C HIS A 74 0.01 -7.01 6.46
N PHE A 75 0.80 -6.13 7.07
CA PHE A 75 1.46 -5.05 6.34
C PHE A 75 2.34 -5.56 5.19
N ILE A 76 3.16 -6.59 5.43
CA ILE A 76 4.02 -7.19 4.40
C ILE A 76 3.17 -7.77 3.27
N TYR A 77 2.05 -8.42 3.61
CA TYR A 77 1.07 -8.89 2.63
C TYR A 77 0.51 -7.73 1.78
N MET A 78 0.12 -6.62 2.40
CA MET A 78 -0.37 -5.43 1.69
C MET A 78 0.68 -4.86 0.74
N VAL A 79 1.95 -4.73 1.17
CA VAL A 79 3.06 -4.28 0.30
C VAL A 79 3.20 -5.22 -0.90
N LYS A 80 3.22 -6.53 -0.67
CA LYS A 80 3.39 -7.53 -1.73
C LYS A 80 2.23 -7.48 -2.74
N ARG A 81 0.99 -7.33 -2.27
CA ARG A 81 -0.19 -7.17 -3.14
C ARG A 81 -0.09 -5.89 -3.97
N ASN A 82 0.22 -4.77 -3.34
CA ASN A 82 0.25 -3.46 -4.00
C ASN A 82 1.38 -3.39 -5.03
N LYS A 83 2.56 -3.96 -4.73
CA LYS A 83 3.65 -4.10 -5.70
C LYS A 83 3.24 -4.94 -6.92
N LYS A 84 2.47 -6.02 -6.72
CA LYS A 84 1.94 -6.84 -7.84
C LYS A 84 0.90 -6.09 -8.68
N GLN A 85 0.21 -5.10 -8.11
CA GLN A 85 -0.75 -4.27 -8.82
C GLN A 85 -0.13 -3.00 -9.45
N GLY A 86 1.18 -2.82 -9.33
CA GLY A 86 1.87 -1.64 -9.86
C GLY A 86 1.58 -0.34 -9.08
N ILE A 87 1.12 -0.45 -7.83
CA ILE A 87 0.89 0.71 -6.96
C ILE A 87 2.23 1.12 -6.34
N ASP A 88 2.58 2.40 -6.46
CA ASP A 88 3.75 2.97 -5.84
C ASP A 88 3.69 2.86 -4.31
N THR A 89 4.66 2.13 -3.75
CA THR A 89 4.79 1.87 -2.30
C THR A 89 5.72 2.89 -1.63
N ASN A 90 5.71 4.14 -2.10
CA ASN A 90 6.54 5.19 -1.51
C ASN A 90 5.92 5.71 -0.19
N PHE A 91 6.62 5.46 0.92
CA PHE A 91 6.15 5.76 2.28
C PHE A 91 6.58 7.13 2.82
N ASP A 92 7.48 7.85 2.14
CA ASP A 92 8.06 9.11 2.67
C ASP A 92 7.26 10.35 2.28
N THR A 93 6.29 10.22 1.36
CA THR A 93 5.42 11.33 0.99
C THR A 93 4.40 11.62 2.11
N PRO A 94 4.38 12.83 2.70
CA PRO A 94 3.36 13.21 3.67
C PRO A 94 1.98 13.11 3.01
N ALA A 95 0.99 12.68 3.77
CA ALA A 95 -0.39 12.40 3.33
C ALA A 95 -1.18 13.62 2.78
N ASN A 96 -0.49 14.68 2.36
CA ASN A 96 -1.04 15.85 1.70
C ASN A 96 -0.46 16.03 0.29
N SER A 97 -0.50 14.96 -0.50
CA SER A 97 -0.55 15.10 -1.94
C SER A 97 -1.95 14.68 -2.36
N LYS A 98 -2.85 15.66 -2.47
CA LYS A 98 -3.87 15.59 -3.52
C LYS A 98 -3.13 15.42 -4.85
N SER A 99 -2.78 14.18 -5.20
CA SER A 99 -2.32 13.89 -6.55
C SER A 99 -3.56 13.77 -7.43
N SER A 100 -4.17 14.93 -7.68
CA SER A 100 -4.85 15.19 -8.94
C SER A 100 -3.77 15.57 -9.95
N GLU A 101 -2.82 14.67 -10.22
CA GLU A 101 -1.95 14.84 -11.37
C GLU A 101 -2.63 14.15 -12.54
N LYS A 102 -3.26 14.98 -13.38
CA LYS A 102 -3.63 14.66 -14.75
C LYS A 102 -2.48 13.90 -15.40
N GLN A 103 -2.64 12.60 -15.61
CA GLN A 103 -1.96 11.95 -16.72
C GLN A 103 -2.62 12.45 -18.01
N ALA A 104 -2.08 13.55 -18.51
CA ALA A 104 -2.22 13.93 -19.90
C ALA A 104 -1.50 12.86 -20.74
N LEU A 105 -2.29 11.97 -21.30
CA LEU A 105 -1.91 11.19 -22.47
C LEU A 105 -1.59 12.17 -23.61
N PRO A 106 -0.40 12.15 -24.24
CA PRO A 106 -0.30 12.65 -25.60
C PRO A 106 -1.02 11.64 -26.51
N ILE A 107 -2.29 11.91 -26.74
CA ILE A 107 -3.06 11.30 -27.83
C ILE A 107 -2.44 11.84 -29.11
N GLY A 108 -1.58 11.04 -29.74
CA GLY A 108 -1.12 11.27 -31.10
C GLY A 108 -2.31 11.15 -32.06
N ASP A 109 -2.67 12.27 -32.63
CA ASP A 109 -3.71 12.45 -33.64
C ASP A 109 -3.38 11.64 -34.91
N SER A 110 -4.25 10.70 -35.27
CA SER A 110 -4.41 10.23 -36.65
C SER A 110 -5.83 9.72 -36.86
N VAL A 111 -6.75 10.69 -36.89
CA VAL A 111 -7.74 10.92 -37.95
C VAL A 111 -7.98 9.73 -38.91
N LYS A 112 -9.10 9.00 -38.73
CA LYS A 112 -10.22 8.83 -39.70
C LYS A 112 -11.06 7.57 -39.43
N THR A 113 -12.27 7.78 -38.90
CA THR A 113 -13.49 7.00 -39.24
C THR A 113 -14.04 7.45 -40.62
N PRO A 114 -15.08 6.85 -41.26
CA PRO A 114 -15.98 5.71 -40.93
C PRO A 114 -16.24 4.78 -42.18
N PRO A 115 -17.41 4.12 -42.43
CA PRO A 115 -18.09 3.00 -41.75
C PRO A 115 -18.53 1.83 -42.69
N LYS A 116 -19.19 0.80 -42.10
CA LYS A 116 -20.15 -0.18 -42.70
C LYS A 116 -19.63 -1.24 -43.70
N LYS A 117 -19.77 -2.53 -43.36
CA LYS A 117 -20.71 -3.47 -44.03
C LYS A 117 -20.72 -4.88 -43.40
N GLU A 118 -21.95 -5.32 -43.18
CA GLU A 118 -22.48 -6.68 -43.04
C GLU A 118 -21.93 -7.66 -44.10
N THR A 119 -21.62 -8.92 -43.73
CA THR A 119 -22.00 -10.18 -44.44
C THR A 119 -21.34 -11.45 -43.88
N ALA A 120 -22.19 -12.33 -43.33
CA ALA A 120 -22.38 -13.75 -43.65
C ALA A 120 -21.22 -14.70 -44.09
N LYS A 121 -21.18 -15.87 -43.40
CA LYS A 121 -20.82 -17.25 -43.86
C LYS A 121 -19.32 -17.46 -44.23
N LYS A 122 -18.62 -18.58 -43.96
CA LYS A 122 -18.99 -20.00 -43.85
C LYS A 122 -17.78 -20.79 -43.29
N ALA A 123 -18.08 -21.92 -42.61
CA ALA A 123 -17.33 -23.17 -42.43
C ALA A 123 -15.82 -23.28 -42.78
N SER A 124 -15.02 -23.91 -41.90
CA SER A 124 -14.48 -25.26 -42.14
C SER A 124 -13.62 -25.81 -40.98
N LYS A 125 -13.78 -27.13 -40.76
CA LYS A 125 -12.79 -28.14 -40.39
C LYS A 125 -12.50 -28.41 -38.89
N ARG A 126 -13.18 -29.43 -38.34
CA ARG A 126 -12.56 -30.74 -38.07
C ARG A 126 -13.60 -31.82 -37.89
#